data_AF-A0A7K1EQX1-F1
#
_entry.id   AF-A0A7K1EQX1-F1
#
_cell.length_a   1.000
_cell.length_b   1.000
_cell.length_c   1.000
_cell.angle_alpha   90.00
_cell.angle_beta   90.00
_cell.angle_gamma   90.00
#
_symmetry.space_group_name_H-M   'P 1'
#
loop_
_entity.id
_entity.type
_entity.pdbx_description
1 polymer ?
#
loop_
_entity_poly.entity_id
_entity_poly.type
_entity_poly.pdbx_seq_one_letter_code
_entity_poly.pdbx_strand_id
1 'polypeptide(L)' 'MANENSPGSLWGGRFNGTQAESAFALGKSTHFDWRLATFDIAGSKAHAKALFSAGYLNNDEAERLTKVLNQLLERVESGS' A
#
# COMPACT_ATOMS: atom_id res chain seq x y z
N MET A 1 -19.22 22.78 -5.16
CA MET A 1 -18.98 22.67 -3.71
C MET A 1 -18.58 21.24 -3.41
N ALA A 2 -17.45 21.08 -2.70
CA ALA A 2 -16.78 19.87 -2.21
C ALA A 2 -16.39 18.79 -3.25
N ASN A 3 -15.23 18.98 -3.90
CA ASN A 3 -14.36 17.86 -4.30
C ASN A 3 -13.26 17.75 -3.25
N GLU A 4 -13.62 17.30 -2.05
CA GLU A 4 -12.64 16.96 -1.01
C GLU A 4 -12.54 15.43 -1.01
N ASN A 5 -11.47 14.91 -1.62
CA ASN A 5 -11.06 13.53 -1.41
C ASN A 5 -10.77 13.36 0.08
N SER A 6 -11.74 12.86 0.85
CA SER A 6 -11.53 12.51 2.25
C SER A 6 -10.29 11.62 2.35
N PRO A 7 -9.33 11.92 3.24
CA PRO A 7 -8.12 11.11 3.42
C PRO A 7 -8.56 9.68 3.79
N GLY A 8 -8.47 8.75 2.83
CA GLY A 8 -8.93 7.38 3.00
C GLY A 8 -9.60 6.73 1.78
N SER A 9 -10.03 7.49 0.76
CA SER A 9 -10.58 6.88 -0.46
C SER A 9 -9.47 6.30 -1.35
N LEU A 10 -9.01 5.09 -1.03
CA LEU A 10 -8.05 4.34 -1.84
C LEU A 10 -8.74 3.35 -2.80
N TRP A 11 -10.04 3.06 -2.59
CA TRP A 11 -10.76 1.96 -3.24
C TRP A 11 -12.13 2.37 -3.83
N GLY A 12 -12.23 3.59 -4.37
CA GLY A 12 -13.47 4.16 -4.93
C GLY A 12 -13.87 3.67 -6.33
N GLY A 13 -13.17 2.70 -6.92
CA GLY A 13 -13.52 2.14 -8.23
C GLY A 13 -13.81 3.18 -9.31
N ARG A 14 -14.90 2.98 -10.07
CA ARG A 14 -15.39 3.91 -11.11
C ARG A 14 -16.66 4.65 -10.67
N PHE A 15 -16.77 5.04 -9.40
CA PHE A 15 -17.90 5.85 -8.93
C PHE A 15 -17.70 7.32 -9.31
N ASN A 16 -18.73 7.94 -9.91
CA ASN A 16 -18.69 9.35 -10.33
C ASN A 16 -18.95 10.35 -9.18
N GLY A 17 -18.87 9.93 -7.92
CA GLY A 17 -19.17 10.76 -6.75
C GLY A 17 -18.58 10.20 -5.46
N THR A 18 -18.74 10.95 -4.37
CA THR A 18 -18.23 10.55 -3.05
C THR A 18 -18.96 9.31 -2.56
N GLN A 19 -18.20 8.33 -2.07
CA GLN A 19 -18.76 7.14 -1.46
C GLN A 19 -19.56 7.51 -0.20
N ALA A 20 -20.72 6.89 -0.01
CA ALA A 20 -21.50 7.05 1.22
C ALA A 20 -20.67 6.60 2.44
N GLU A 21 -20.80 7.31 3.56
CA GLU A 21 -20.05 7.02 4.78
C GLU A 21 -20.23 5.58 5.26
N SER A 22 -21.47 5.06 5.18
CA SER A 22 -21.78 3.66 5.53
C SER A 22 -21.03 2.66 4.65
N ALA A 23 -20.91 2.93 3.36
CA ALA A 23 -20.16 2.08 2.43
C ALA A 23 -18.65 2.15 2.71
N PHE A 24 -18.13 3.31 3.07
CA PHE A 24 -16.73 3.45 3.48
C PHE A 24 -16.44 2.68 4.78
N ALA A 25 -17.30 2.83 5.79
CA ALA A 25 -17.18 2.13 7.07
C ALA A 25 -17.23 0.60 6.88
N LEU A 26 -18.12 0.11 6.01
CA LEU A 26 -18.22 -1.32 5.68
C LEU A 26 -16.96 -1.86 5.01
N GLY A 27 -16.29 -1.05 4.17
CA GLY A 27 -15.10 -1.47 3.42
C GLY A 27 -13.80 -1.50 4.25
N LYS A 28 -13.79 -0.97 5.48
CA LYS A 28 -12.57 -0.85 6.28
C LYS A 28 -12.18 -2.19 6.91
N SER A 29 -11.11 -2.82 6.42
CA SER A 29 -10.61 -4.09 6.96
C SER A 29 -9.39 -3.98 7.88
N THR A 30 -8.81 -2.79 8.03
CA THR A 30 -7.51 -2.58 8.73
C THR A 30 -7.50 -3.03 10.19
N HIS A 31 -8.67 -3.14 10.82
CA HIS A 31 -8.83 -3.60 12.20
C HIS A 31 -8.52 -5.10 12.38
N PHE A 32 -8.49 -5.89 11.31
CA PHE A 32 -8.08 -7.30 11.35
C PHE A 32 -6.98 -7.67 10.34
N ASP A 33 -6.86 -6.96 9.21
CA ASP A 33 -5.88 -7.28 8.17
C ASP A 33 -4.45 -6.83 8.49
N TRP A 34 -4.22 -6.09 9.58
CA TRP A 34 -2.86 -5.66 9.96
C TRP A 34 -1.88 -6.84 10.10
N ARG A 35 -2.38 -8.02 10.50
CA ARG A 35 -1.61 -9.27 10.57
C ARG A 35 -1.01 -9.71 9.23
N LEU A 36 -1.49 -9.17 8.11
CA LEU A 36 -1.03 -9.48 6.76
C LEU A 36 0.12 -8.57 6.29
N ALA A 37 0.45 -7.50 7.02
CA ALA A 37 1.40 -6.49 6.59
C ALA A 37 2.79 -7.06 6.25
N THR A 38 3.28 -8.03 7.02
CA THR A 38 4.58 -8.68 6.76
C THR A 38 4.59 -9.46 5.44
N PHE A 39 3.46 -10.09 5.10
CA PHE A 39 3.29 -10.82 3.84
C PHE A 39 3.16 -9.87 2.64
N ASP A 40 2.45 -8.75 2.81
CA ASP A 40 2.34 -7.72 1.77
C ASP A 40 3.70 -7.08 1.45
N ILE A 41 4.52 -6.81 2.48
CA ILE A 41 5.89 -6.32 2.30
C ILE A 41 6.76 -7.37 1.61
N ALA A 42 6.64 -8.65 1.98
CA ALA A 42 7.36 -9.73 1.31
C ALA A 42 6.99 -9.83 -0.18
N GLY A 43 5.70 -9.73 -0.50
CA GLY A 43 5.18 -9.68 -1.87
C GLY A 43 5.71 -8.45 -2.64
N SER A 44 5.72 -7.28 -2.00
CA SER A 44 6.27 -6.05 -2.57
C SER A 44 7.77 -6.17 -2.89
N LYS A 45 8.56 -6.80 -2.01
CA LYS A 45 9.99 -7.07 -2.26
C LYS A 45 10.20 -8.02 -3.44
N ALA A 46 9.38 -9.07 -3.54
CA ALA A 46 9.42 -9.98 -4.68
C ALA A 46 9.05 -9.26 -5.99
N HIS A 47 8.03 -8.40 -5.96
CA HIS A 47 7.60 -7.63 -7.12
C HIS A 47 8.67 -6.62 -7.57
N ALA A 48 9.30 -5.89 -6.64
CA ALA A 48 10.40 -4.98 -6.95
C ALA A 48 11.58 -5.70 -7.64
N LYS A 49 11.93 -6.91 -7.17
CA LYS A 49 12.93 -7.76 -7.85
C LYS A 49 12.50 -8.15 -9.25
N ALA A 50 11.23 -8.51 -9.45
CA ALA A 50 10.71 -8.86 -10.77
C ALA A 50 10.75 -7.66 -11.74
N LEU A 51 10.40 -6.45 -11.26
CA LEU A 51 10.47 -5.22 -12.06
C LEU A 51 11.91 -4.88 -12.48
N PHE A 52 12.86 -5.00 -11.56
CA PHE A 52 14.28 -4.83 -11.86
C PHE A 52 14.77 -5.84 -12.91
N SER A 53 14.47 -7.14 -12.72
CA SER A 53 14.83 -8.18 -13.70
C SER A 53 14.20 -7.95 -15.07
N ALA A 54 13.03 -7.32 -15.14
CA ALA A 54 12.36 -6.97 -16.39
C ALA A 54 12.84 -5.64 -17.01
N GLY A 55 13.80 -4.95 -16.38
CA GLY A 55 14.37 -3.70 -16.87
C GLY A 55 13.50 -2.46 -16.63
N TYR A 56 12.48 -2.55 -15.77
CA TYR A 56 11.63 -1.41 -15.40
C TYR A 56 12.20 -0.57 -14.26
N LEU A 57 13.23 -1.06 -13.58
CA LEU A 57 13.96 -0.33 -12.55
C LEU A 57 15.45 -0.35 -12.88
N ASN A 58 16.13 0.76 -12.65
CA ASN A 58 17.58 0.78 -12.62
C ASN A 58 18.12 0.33 -11.25
N ASN A 59 19.45 0.21 -11.13
CA ASN A 59 20.10 -0.25 -9.90
C ASN A 59 19.76 0.65 -8.70
N ASP A 60 19.89 1.96 -8.86
CA ASP A 60 19.65 2.93 -7.78
C ASP A 60 18.20 2.87 -7.28
N GLU A 61 17.23 2.71 -8.20
CA GLU A 61 15.81 2.57 -7.87
C GLU A 61 15.54 1.26 -7.12
N ALA A 62 16.10 0.14 -7.59
CA ALA A 62 15.94 -1.16 -6.96
C ALA A 62 16.58 -1.20 -5.55
N GLU A 63 17.74 -0.60 -5.38
CA GLU A 63 18.41 -0.48 -4.08
C GLU A 63 17.60 0.39 -3.09
N ARG A 64 17.12 1.55 -3.54
CA ARG A 64 16.28 2.43 -2.71
C ARG A 64 14.98 1.76 -2.30
N LEU A 65 14.29 1.10 -3.23
CA LEU A 65 13.06 0.35 -2.93
C LEU A 65 13.31 -0.76 -1.92
N THR A 66 14.38 -1.54 -2.11
CA THR A 66 14.76 -2.61 -1.18
C THR A 66 15.04 -2.07 0.21
N LYS A 67 15.79 -0.96 0.32
CA LYS A 67 16.09 -0.31 1.59
C LYS A 67 14.81 0.14 2.32
N VAL A 68 13.92 0.84 1.62
CA VAL A 68 12.68 1.36 2.22
C VAL A 68 11.75 0.22 2.65
N LEU A 69 11.65 -0.86 1.85
CA LEU A 69 10.82 -2.02 2.21
C LEU A 69 11.35 -2.76 3.44
N ASN A 70 12.68 -2.81 3.64
CA ASN A 70 13.26 -3.35 4.87
C ASN A 70 12.96 -2.46 6.08
N GLN A 71 13.12 -1.14 5.94
CA GLN A 71 12.77 -0.20 7.01
C GLN A 71 11.29 -0.26 7.37
N LEU A 72 10.41 -0.42 6.37
CA LEU A 72 8.98 -0.58 6.60
C LEU A 72 8.67 -1.88 7.35
N LEU A 73 9.37 -2.97 7.04
CA LEU A 73 9.23 -4.24 7.77
C LEU A 73 9.61 -4.07 9.24
N GLU A 74 10.77 -3.47 9.51
CA GLU A 74 11.23 -3.20 10.89
C GLU A 74 10.21 -2.36 11.68
N ARG A 75 9.61 -1.38 11.02
CA ARG A 75 8.55 -0.54 11.61
C ARG A 75 7.28 -1.32 11.90
N VAL A 76 6.83 -2.18 10.97
CA VAL A 76 5.67 -3.06 11.18
C VAL A 76 5.92 -4.04 12.32
N GLU A 77 7.10 -4.63 12.40
CA GLU A 77 7.47 -5.58 13.46
C GLU A 77 7.61 -4.91 14.83
N SER A 78 8.06 -3.65 14.87
CA SER A 78 8.17 -2.85 16.10
C SER A 78 6.91 -2.08 16.48
N GLY A 79 5.92 -2.00 15.59
CA GLY A 79 4.69 -1.23 15.78
C GLY A 79 4.87 0.29 15.72
N SER A 80 5.77 0.81 14.87
CA SER A 80 6.16 2.24 14.77
C SER A 80 5.89 2.92 13.43
#